data_AF-S0FXW3-F1
#
_entry.id   AF-S0FXW3-F1
#
_cell.length_a   1.000
_cell.length_b   1.000
_cell.length_c   1.000
_cell.angle_alpha   90.00
_cell.angle_beta   90.00
_cell.angle_gamma   90.00
#
_symmetry.space_group_name_H-M   'P 1'
#
loop_
_entity.id
_entity.type
_entity.pdbx_description
1 polymer ?
#
loop_
_entity_poly.entity_id
_entity_poly.type
_entity_poly.pdbx_seq_one_letter_code
_entity_poly.pdbx_strand_id
1 'polypeptide(L)'
;MVWKIISIFITFNRLDHRVETGGEVFRYMGNSDVKENHLKKIRIELGLTITALSRLANVSTKVISQTERMLTDPTQVTKSKIVKGLNEALSTNERKIDYSTVFPNDSF
;
A
#
# COMPACT_ATOMS: atom_id res chain seq x y z
N MET A 1 -16.29 45.54 -5.15
CA MET A 1 -17.64 45.44 -5.75
C MET A 1 -17.56 44.55 -6.98
N VAL A 2 -18.12 43.34 -6.83
CA VAL A 2 -18.68 42.41 -7.82
C VAL A 2 -18.05 42.37 -9.24
N TRP A 3 -17.21 41.38 -9.52
CA TRP A 3 -17.04 40.88 -10.89
C TRP A 3 -17.88 39.60 -11.05
N LYS A 4 -18.88 39.69 -11.91
CA LYS A 4 -19.84 38.63 -12.25
C LYS A 4 -19.24 37.68 -13.30
N ILE A 5 -19.37 36.41 -12.99
CA ILE A 5 -19.21 35.22 -13.85
C ILE A 5 -20.18 35.31 -15.04
N ILE A 6 -19.74 34.97 -16.26
CA ILE A 6 -20.57 34.22 -17.22
C ILE A 6 -19.67 33.26 -18.03
N SER A 7 -19.87 31.96 -17.79
CA SER A 7 -19.42 30.86 -18.64
C SER A 7 -20.21 30.83 -19.96
N ILE A 8 -19.55 30.56 -21.08
CA ILE A 8 -20.21 30.07 -22.30
C ILE A 8 -19.49 28.81 -22.79
N PHE A 9 -20.32 27.91 -23.29
CA PHE A 9 -20.25 26.46 -23.32
C PHE A 9 -19.76 25.96 -24.69
N ILE A 10 -18.85 24.99 -24.66
CA ILE A 10 -18.65 23.82 -25.56
C ILE A 10 -19.01 23.98 -27.05
N THR A 11 -18.04 23.74 -27.94
CA THR A 11 -18.23 22.89 -29.13
C THR A 11 -16.95 22.12 -29.45
N PHE A 12 -17.13 20.83 -29.63
CA PHE A 12 -16.16 19.74 -29.77
C PHE A 12 -16.15 19.26 -31.24
N ASN A 13 -14.96 19.17 -31.87
CA ASN A 13 -14.56 18.20 -32.91
C ASN A 13 -13.16 18.60 -33.46
N ARG A 14 -12.09 17.81 -33.21
CA ARG A 14 -11.46 16.80 -34.14
C ARG A 14 -10.68 17.50 -35.29
N LEU A 15 -9.40 17.30 -35.62
CA LEU A 15 -8.39 16.22 -35.55
C LEU A 15 -7.00 16.89 -35.52
N ASP A 16 -6.08 16.52 -34.62
CA ASP A 16 -5.02 15.51 -34.80
C ASP A 16 -3.80 16.00 -35.62
N HIS A 17 -2.76 16.46 -34.91
CA HIS A 17 -1.37 16.21 -35.30
C HIS A 17 -0.43 16.36 -34.10
N ARG A 18 -0.21 15.23 -33.40
CA ARG A 18 1.11 14.71 -33.03
C ARG A 18 2.12 15.65 -32.35
N VAL A 19 2.19 15.57 -31.01
CA VAL A 19 3.45 15.44 -30.27
C VAL A 19 3.22 14.44 -29.13
N GLU A 20 3.60 13.19 -29.38
CA GLU A 20 3.74 12.16 -28.35
C GLU A 20 5.08 12.33 -27.63
N THR A 21 5.11 11.75 -26.42
CA THR A 21 6.26 11.43 -25.55
C THR A 21 6.63 12.45 -24.47
N GLY A 22 6.37 12.02 -23.24
CA GLY A 22 6.66 12.70 -21.97
C GLY A 22 5.90 12.07 -20.79
N GLY A 23 4.83 11.31 -21.09
CA GLY A 23 4.22 10.37 -20.16
C GLY A 23 5.00 9.05 -20.11
N GLU A 24 5.20 8.53 -18.89
CA GLU A 24 5.32 7.10 -18.61
C GLU A 24 6.66 6.36 -18.85
N VAL A 25 7.82 7.01 -18.68
CA VAL A 25 9.12 6.30 -18.82
C VAL A 25 9.65 5.70 -17.49
N PHE A 26 9.06 6.00 -16.33
CA PHE A 26 9.56 5.48 -15.03
C PHE A 26 8.95 4.16 -14.55
N ARG A 27 7.97 3.58 -15.27
CA ARG A 27 7.29 2.35 -14.86
C ARG A 27 7.97 1.05 -15.37
N TYR A 28 9.06 1.15 -16.13
CA TYR A 28 9.65 0.00 -16.85
C TYR A 28 11.11 -0.30 -16.48
N MET A 29 11.46 -0.26 -15.20
CA MET A 29 12.58 -1.04 -14.68
C MET A 29 12.02 -1.93 -13.58
N GLY A 30 11.65 -3.15 -13.98
CA GLY A 30 11.34 -4.24 -13.06
C GLY A 30 12.53 -4.45 -12.15
N ASN A 31 12.47 -3.87 -10.96
CA ASN A 31 13.39 -4.15 -9.88
C ASN A 31 12.82 -5.39 -9.16
N SER A 32 12.93 -6.55 -9.81
CA SER A 32 12.48 -7.85 -9.28
C SER A 32 13.17 -8.24 -7.97
N ASP A 33 14.20 -7.49 -7.57
CA ASP A 33 15.01 -7.74 -6.37
C ASP A 33 14.72 -6.77 -5.22
N VAL A 34 13.84 -5.77 -5.39
CA VAL A 34 13.40 -4.95 -4.26
C VAL A 34 12.35 -5.74 -3.50
N LYS A 35 12.77 -6.33 -2.38
CA LYS A 35 11.86 -6.96 -1.40
C LYS A 35 10.83 -5.94 -0.93
N GLU A 36 9.72 -5.79 -1.64
CA GLU A 36 8.63 -4.89 -1.25
C GLU A 36 7.68 -5.58 -0.27
N ASN A 37 7.24 -4.87 0.77
CA ASN A 37 6.12 -5.29 1.60
C ASN A 37 5.16 -4.11 1.86
N HIS A 38 3.89 -4.43 2.08
CA HIS A 38 2.84 -3.44 2.28
C HIS A 38 2.43 -3.29 3.75
N LEU A 39 3.19 -3.88 4.68
CA LEU A 39 2.82 -3.94 6.11
C LEU A 39 2.55 -2.55 6.71
N LYS A 40 3.47 -1.60 6.47
CA LYS A 40 3.34 -0.23 7.00
C LYS A 40 2.08 0.46 6.49
N LYS A 41 1.79 0.31 5.20
CA LYS A 41 0.63 0.92 4.55
C LYS A 41 -0.66 0.41 5.18
N ILE A 42 -0.84 -0.92 5.21
CA ILE A 42 -2.04 -1.57 5.75
C ILE A 42 -2.20 -1.24 7.24
N ARG A 43 -1.12 -1.27 8.03
CA ARG A 43 -1.18 -0.91 9.45
C ARG A 43 -1.72 0.52 9.66
N ILE A 44 -1.27 1.48 8.86
CA ILE A 44 -1.70 2.88 8.96
C ILE A 44 -3.16 3.03 8.50
N GLU A 45 -3.57 2.32 7.44
CA GLU A 45 -4.96 2.31 6.97
C GLU A 45 -5.92 1.78 8.03
N LEU A 46 -5.49 0.80 8.83
CA LEU A 46 -6.24 0.30 9.99
C LEU A 46 -6.15 1.19 11.24
N GLY A 47 -5.44 2.33 11.17
CA GLY A 47 -5.26 3.23 12.33
C GLY A 47 -4.39 2.65 13.45
N LEU A 48 -3.62 1.59 13.19
CA LEU A 48 -2.83 0.90 14.20
C LEU A 48 -1.45 1.55 14.39
N THR A 49 -1.02 1.65 15.66
CA THR A 49 0.39 1.91 15.98
C THR A 49 1.22 0.62 15.89
N ILE A 50 2.55 0.74 15.77
CA ILE A 50 3.45 -0.43 15.85
C ILE A 50 3.23 -1.20 17.17
N THR A 51 3.03 -0.49 18.27
CA THR A 51 2.76 -1.09 19.58
C THR A 51 1.41 -1.81 19.64
N ALA A 52 0.37 -1.26 19.01
CA ALA A 52 -0.93 -1.92 18.93
C ALA A 52 -0.84 -3.23 18.15
N LEU A 53 -0.23 -3.19 16.95
CA LEU A 53 -0.02 -4.39 16.14
C LEU A 53 0.88 -5.42 16.85
N SER A 54 1.90 -4.96 17.58
CA SER A 54 2.77 -5.83 18.38
C SER A 54 1.99 -6.66 19.39
N ARG A 55 1.02 -6.04 20.07
CA ARG A 55 0.17 -6.71 21.05
C ARG A 55 -0.77 -7.74 20.39
N LEU A 56 -1.41 -7.36 19.28
CA LEU A 56 -2.32 -8.24 18.53
C LEU A 56 -1.59 -9.44 17.91
N ALA A 57 -0.46 -9.21 17.27
CA ALA A 57 0.32 -10.26 16.61
C ALA A 57 1.14 -11.12 17.59
N ASN A 58 1.28 -10.70 18.86
CA ASN A 58 2.25 -11.25 19.81
C ASN A 58 3.68 -11.34 19.22
N VAL A 59 4.12 -10.23 18.61
CA VAL A 59 5.43 -10.05 17.99
C VAL A 59 6.03 -8.75 18.51
N SER A 60 7.34 -8.69 18.77
CA SER A 60 7.94 -7.49 19.35
C SER A 60 7.84 -6.28 18.41
N THR A 61 7.72 -5.08 18.99
CA THR A 61 7.71 -3.80 18.26
C THR A 61 8.94 -3.63 17.38
N LYS A 62 10.11 -4.12 17.84
CA LYS A 62 11.36 -4.13 17.08
C LYS A 62 11.22 -4.95 15.79
N VAL A 63 10.68 -6.17 15.87
CA VAL A 63 10.48 -7.03 14.69
C VAL A 63 9.53 -6.35 13.70
N ILE A 64 8.40 -5.81 14.15
CA ILE A 64 7.47 -5.10 13.25
C ILE A 64 8.15 -3.91 12.57
N SER A 65 8.86 -3.08 13.34
CA SER A 65 9.59 -1.92 12.80
C SER A 65 10.67 -2.31 11.79
N GLN A 66 11.42 -3.38 12.07
CA GLN A 66 12.45 -3.90 11.15
C GLN A 66 11.82 -4.48 9.88
N THR A 67 10.70 -5.19 9.99
CA THR A 67 9.96 -5.74 8.84
C THR A 67 9.41 -4.63 7.96
N GLU A 68 8.78 -3.60 8.52
CA GLU A 68 8.28 -2.44 7.76
C GLU A 68 9.38 -1.71 6.99
N ARG A 69 10.60 -1.73 7.52
CA ARG A 69 11.78 -1.10 6.92
C ARG A 69 12.60 -2.07 6.07
N MET A 70 12.14 -3.32 5.94
CA MET A 70 12.81 -4.39 5.18
C MET A 70 14.25 -4.65 5.66
N LEU A 71 14.53 -4.34 6.94
CA LEU A 71 15.84 -4.54 7.57
C LEU A 71 16.09 -5.99 7.98
N THR A 72 15.02 -6.77 8.10
CA THR A 72 15.07 -8.19 8.44
C THR A 72 14.03 -8.92 7.61
N ASP A 73 14.32 -10.17 7.29
CA ASP A 73 13.36 -11.09 6.68
C ASP A 73 12.88 -12.07 7.77
N PRO A 74 11.77 -11.77 8.45
CA PRO A 74 11.28 -12.61 9.54
C PRO A 74 10.79 -13.97 9.02
N THR A 75 10.76 -14.97 9.89
CA THR A 75 10.28 -16.31 9.53
C THR A 75 8.82 -16.28 9.04
N GLN A 76 8.44 -17.24 8.20
CA GLN A 76 7.05 -17.40 7.74
C GLN A 76 6.05 -17.41 8.90
N VAL A 77 6.38 -18.12 9.99
CA VAL A 77 5.56 -18.16 11.21
C VAL A 77 5.33 -16.76 11.78
N THR A 78 6.36 -15.92 11.78
CA THR A 78 6.27 -14.54 12.29
C THR A 78 5.45 -13.66 11.35
N LYS A 79 5.64 -13.79 10.03
CA LYS A 79 4.82 -13.09 9.03
C LYS A 79 3.35 -13.45 9.16
N SER A 80 3.03 -14.74 9.32
CA SER A 80 1.65 -15.21 9.55
C SER A 80 1.03 -14.64 10.83
N LYS A 81 1.80 -14.53 11.92
CA LYS A 81 1.35 -13.87 13.15
C LYS A 81 1.01 -12.39 12.93
N ILE A 82 1.84 -11.69 12.17
CA ILE A 82 1.59 -10.29 11.82
C ILE A 82 0.30 -10.14 11.03
N VAL A 83 0.09 -10.96 9.99
CA VAL A 83 -1.14 -10.96 9.19
C VAL A 83 -2.37 -11.28 10.04
N LYS A 84 -2.25 -12.25 10.97
CA LYS A 84 -3.31 -12.56 11.93
C LYS A 84 -3.63 -11.36 12.82
N GLY A 85 -2.61 -10.67 13.36
CA GLY A 85 -2.80 -9.48 14.17
C GLY A 85 -3.45 -8.31 13.41
N LEU A 86 -3.15 -8.15 12.12
CA LEU A 86 -3.85 -7.19 11.26
C LEU A 86 -5.33 -7.57 11.10
N ASN A 87 -5.63 -8.85 10.91
CA ASN A 87 -6.99 -9.35 10.78
C ASN A 87 -7.79 -9.30 12.08
N GLU A 88 -7.14 -9.36 13.25
CA GLU A 88 -7.81 -9.20 14.54
C GLU A 88 -8.26 -7.75 14.80
N ALA A 89 -7.63 -6.78 14.15
CA ALA A 89 -8.06 -5.39 14.21
C ALA A 89 -9.28 -5.08 13.32
N LEU A 90 -9.59 -5.98 12.38
CA LEU A 90 -10.76 -5.83 11.50
C LEU A 90 -12.04 -6.16 12.25
N SER A 91 -13.11 -5.45 11.88
CA SER A 91 -14.46 -5.76 12.34
C SER A 91 -14.96 -7.09 11.74
N THR A 92 -15.88 -7.76 12.43
CA THR A 92 -16.46 -9.06 12.05
C THR A 92 -17.04 -9.09 10.63
N ASN A 93 -17.41 -7.93 10.06
CA ASN A 93 -18.03 -7.82 8.73
C ASN A 93 -17.07 -7.38 7.62
N GLU A 94 -15.77 -7.24 7.91
CA GLU A 94 -14.76 -6.81 6.93
C GLU A 94 -14.04 -8.00 6.28
N ARG A 95 -13.59 -7.81 5.02
CA ARG A 95 -12.82 -8.85 4.33
C ARG A 95 -11.45 -9.01 5.01
N LYS A 96 -11.09 -10.24 5.33
CA LYS A 96 -9.76 -10.56 5.87
C LYS A 96 -8.68 -10.19 4.86
N ILE A 97 -7.61 -9.59 5.39
CA ILE A 97 -6.36 -9.29 4.69
C ILE A 97 -5.64 -10.60 4.41
N ASP A 98 -5.35 -10.85 3.13
CA ASP A 98 -4.59 -12.01 2.67
C ASP A 98 -3.08 -11.80 2.90
N TYR A 99 -2.35 -12.90 3.12
CA TYR A 99 -0.90 -12.88 3.31
C TYR A 99 -0.18 -12.25 2.11
N SER A 100 -0.55 -12.63 0.90
CA SER A 100 0.06 -12.13 -0.35
C SER A 100 -0.14 -10.63 -0.54
N THR A 101 -1.16 -10.06 0.09
CA THR A 101 -1.39 -8.60 0.05
C THR A 101 -0.37 -7.86 0.90
N VAL A 102 0.07 -8.46 2.02
CA VAL A 102 1.06 -7.88 2.94
C VAL A 102 2.48 -8.15 2.47
N PHE A 103 2.74 -9.38 2.02
CA PHE A 103 4.05 -9.88 1.60
C PHE A 103 3.96 -10.47 0.17
N PRO A 104 3.90 -9.64 -0.88
CA PRO A 104 3.65 -10.10 -2.26
C PRO A 104 4.82 -10.86 -2.88
N ASN A 105 6.05 -10.62 -2.40
CA ASN A 105 7.27 -11.20 -2.97
C ASN A 105 7.78 -12.43 -2.19
N ASP A 106 6.98 -12.97 -1.28
CA ASP A 106 7.30 -14.21 -0.60
C ASP A 106 6.89 -15.40 -1.49
N SER A 107 7.86 -16.18 -1.96
CA SER A 107 7.61 -17.44 -2.65
C SER A 107 7.00 -18.45 -1.68
N PHE A 108 5.77 -18.89 -1.97
CA PHE A 108 5.05 -19.91 -1.19
C PHE A 108 5.62 -21.31 -1.35
#